data_AF-A0A959EBY6-F1
#
_entry.id   AF-A0A959EBY6-F1
#
_cell.length_a   1.000
_cell.length_b   1.000
_cell.length_c   1.000
_cell.angle_alpha   90.00
_cell.angle_beta   90.00
_cell.angle_gamma   90.00
#
_symmetry.space_group_name_H-M   'P 1'
#
loop_
_entity.id
_entity.type
_entity.pdbx_description
1 polymer ?
#
loop_
_entity_poly.entity_id
_entity_poly.type
_entity_poly.pdbx_seq_one_letter_code
_entity_poly.pdbx_strand_id
1 'polypeptide(L)'
;MPFDLDMIKALYKALPQRVAEARKNLGHPLTLTEKILYAHLHPESPLQSYNRGKDYVFFAPDRVAMQDATAQMALLQFMTAGRDKVAVPSTVHCDHLIEAEVGADKDLSKANDVNKEVYDFLSSISNKYG
;
A
#
# COMPACT_ATOMS: atom_id res chain seq x y z
N MET A 1 15.63 3.03 11.29
CA MET A 1 14.71 4.18 11.50
C MET A 1 13.41 3.86 10.80
N PRO A 2 12.24 4.27 11.32
CA PRO A 2 11.00 4.14 10.56
C PRO A 2 11.14 4.89 9.23
N PHE A 3 11.01 4.16 8.12
CA PHE A 3 10.88 4.77 6.81
C PHE A 3 9.64 5.71 6.83
N ASP A 4 9.72 6.85 6.14
CA ASP A 4 8.61 7.81 5.96
C ASP A 4 8.10 8.54 7.21
N LEU A 5 8.92 8.71 8.25
CA LEU A 5 8.50 9.40 9.48
C LEU A 5 7.91 10.79 9.24
N ASP A 6 8.48 11.57 8.31
CA ASP A 6 8.00 12.92 8.01
C ASP A 6 6.63 12.92 7.32
N MET A 7 6.38 11.93 6.45
CA MET A 7 5.05 11.72 5.83
C MET A 7 4.01 11.40 6.90
N ILE A 8 4.33 10.49 7.82
CA ILE A 8 3.45 10.10 8.93
C ILE A 8 3.13 11.30 9.83
N LYS A 9 4.15 12.09 10.19
CA LYS A 9 3.97 13.31 10.98
C LYS A 9 3.10 14.33 10.25
N ALA A 10 3.31 14.53 8.95
CA ALA A 10 2.52 15.47 8.15
C ALA A 10 1.04 15.04 8.11
N LEU A 11 0.76 13.76 7.92
CA LEU A 11 -0.60 13.22 7.95
C LEU A 11 -1.28 13.49 9.29
N TYR A 12 -0.67 13.06 10.40
CA TYR A 12 -1.27 13.24 11.73
C TYR A 12 -1.39 14.72 12.14
N LYS A 13 -0.52 15.59 11.64
CA LYS A 13 -0.65 17.04 11.82
C LYS A 13 -1.88 17.60 11.09
N ALA A 14 -2.17 17.11 9.88
CA ALA A 14 -3.32 17.56 9.08
C ALA A 14 -4.65 16.88 9.47
N LEU A 15 -4.59 15.71 10.08
CA LEU A 15 -5.76 14.85 10.36
C LEU A 15 -6.87 15.54 11.17
N PRO A 16 -6.61 16.31 12.26
CA PRO A 16 -7.66 16.96 13.03
C PRO A 16 -8.50 17.94 12.19
N GLN A 17 -7.84 18.73 11.34
CA GLN A 17 -8.50 19.68 10.45
C GLN A 17 -9.38 18.95 9.43
N ARG A 18 -8.82 17.95 8.71
CA ARG A 18 -9.56 17.18 7.70
C ARG A 18 -10.81 16.50 8.29
N VAL A 19 -10.69 15.94 9.49
CA VAL A 19 -11.81 15.31 10.20
C VAL A 19 -12.87 16.32 10.62
N ALA A 20 -12.46 17.52 11.06
CA ALA A 20 -13.39 18.58 11.42
C ALA A 20 -14.18 19.10 10.22
N GLU A 21 -13.50 19.31 9.09
CA GLU A 21 -14.10 19.71 7.81
C GLU A 21 -15.10 18.65 7.31
N ALA A 22 -14.70 17.37 7.31
CA ALA A 22 -15.58 16.27 6.93
C ALA A 22 -16.82 16.19 7.83
N ARG A 23 -16.64 16.27 9.15
CA ARG A 23 -17.77 16.25 10.10
C ARG A 23 -18.74 17.40 9.86
N LYS A 24 -18.22 18.60 9.61
CA LYS A 24 -19.04 19.79 9.33
C LYS A 24 -19.83 19.63 8.03
N ASN A 25 -19.19 19.11 6.98
CA ASN A 25 -19.83 18.92 5.68
C ASN A 25 -20.93 17.84 5.73
N LEU A 26 -20.66 16.72 6.42
CA LEU A 26 -21.56 15.57 6.49
C LEU A 26 -22.69 15.75 7.51
N GLY A 27 -22.51 16.62 8.51
CA GLY A 27 -23.57 16.95 9.46
C GLY A 27 -23.87 15.87 10.52
N HIS A 28 -22.99 14.88 10.70
CA HIS A 28 -23.17 13.82 11.70
C HIS A 28 -21.83 13.41 12.35
N PRO A 29 -21.85 12.74 13.53
CA PRO A 29 -20.67 12.12 14.10
C PRO A 29 -20.06 11.08 13.15
N LEU A 30 -18.73 11.10 13.02
CA LEU A 30 -17.99 10.19 12.15
C LEU A 30 -17.46 8.99 12.92
N THR A 31 -17.65 7.80 12.35
CA THR A 31 -16.95 6.57 12.73
C THR A 31 -15.43 6.70 12.51
N LEU A 32 -14.64 5.79 13.07
CA LEU A 32 -13.20 5.76 12.81
C LEU A 32 -12.89 5.57 11.32
N THR A 33 -13.58 4.64 10.66
CA THR A 33 -13.42 4.37 9.24
C THR A 33 -13.73 5.60 8.39
N GLU A 34 -14.81 6.33 8.68
CA GLU A 34 -15.12 7.58 7.98
C GLU A 34 -14.03 8.63 8.19
N LYS A 35 -13.52 8.81 9.42
CA LYS A 35 -12.44 9.75 9.67
C LYS A 35 -11.20 9.44 8.83
N ILE A 36 -10.83 8.17 8.72
CA ILE A 36 -9.67 7.73 7.94
C ILE A 36 -9.95 7.95 6.45
N LEU A 37 -11.07 7.44 5.91
CA LEU A 37 -11.39 7.53 4.48
C LEU A 37 -11.56 8.97 4.01
N TYR A 38 -12.33 9.79 4.72
CA TYR A 38 -12.53 11.20 4.36
C TYR A 38 -11.24 12.02 4.47
N ALA A 39 -10.32 11.65 5.36
CA ALA A 39 -9.01 12.29 5.44
C ALA A 39 -8.06 11.93 4.28
N HIS A 40 -8.36 10.89 3.50
CA HIS A 40 -7.55 10.41 2.37
C HIS A 40 -8.32 10.48 1.04
N LEU A 41 -9.30 11.38 0.90
CA LEU A 41 -9.94 11.61 -0.39
C LEU A 41 -8.92 12.09 -1.43
N HIS A 42 -8.97 11.49 -2.62
CA HIS A 42 -8.24 11.99 -3.77
C HIS A 42 -8.93 13.26 -4.32
N PRO A 43 -8.21 14.21 -4.94
CA PRO A 43 -8.82 15.41 -5.52
C PRO A 43 -9.94 15.13 -6.54
N GLU A 44 -9.94 13.96 -7.19
CA GLU A 44 -11.01 13.52 -8.10
C GLU A 44 -12.30 13.08 -7.39
N SER A 45 -12.28 12.94 -6.06
CA SER A 45 -13.43 12.63 -5.22
C SER A 45 -13.59 13.75 -4.17
N PRO A 46 -14.28 14.84 -4.52
CA PRO A 46 -14.41 16.00 -3.65
C PRO A 46 -15.19 15.67 -2.37
N LEU A 47 -14.95 16.43 -1.31
CA LEU A 47 -15.65 16.25 -0.04
C LEU A 47 -17.17 16.46 -0.20
N GLN A 48 -17.92 15.37 -0.08
CA GLN A 48 -19.37 15.32 -0.11
C GLN A 48 -19.88 14.08 0.64
N SER A 49 -21.19 13.96 0.79
CA SER A 49 -21.79 12.75 1.36
C SER A 49 -21.79 11.60 0.35
N TYR A 50 -21.06 10.54 0.67
CA TYR A 50 -21.01 9.30 -0.13
C TYR A 50 -21.91 8.20 0.47
N ASN A 51 -22.70 7.56 -0.38
CA ASN A 51 -23.57 6.44 -0.04
C ASN A 51 -22.76 5.15 0.14
N ARG A 52 -22.83 4.58 1.35
CA ARG A 52 -22.14 3.34 1.69
C ARG A 52 -22.60 2.17 0.81
N GLY A 53 -21.66 1.43 0.25
CA GLY A 53 -21.92 0.27 -0.61
C GLY A 53 -22.55 0.61 -1.97
N LYS A 54 -22.59 1.89 -2.35
CA LYS A 54 -23.13 2.35 -3.63
C LYS A 54 -22.13 3.20 -4.40
N ASP A 55 -21.58 4.21 -3.74
CA ASP A 55 -20.71 5.18 -4.43
C ASP A 55 -19.28 4.67 -4.49
N TYR A 56 -18.66 4.83 -5.66
CA TYR A 56 -17.22 4.59 -5.84
C TYR A 56 -16.47 5.87 -5.51
N VAL A 57 -15.44 5.76 -4.67
CA VAL A 57 -14.69 6.91 -4.15
C VAL A 57 -13.22 6.69 -4.41
N PHE A 58 -12.57 7.69 -5.00
CA PHE A 58 -11.13 7.70 -5.17
C PHE A 58 -10.46 8.14 -3.87
N PHE A 59 -9.61 7.28 -3.34
CA PHE A 59 -8.75 7.58 -2.19
C PHE A 59 -7.30 7.70 -2.64
N ALA A 60 -6.49 8.37 -1.83
CA ALA A 60 -5.05 8.47 -1.98
C ALA A 60 -4.37 7.65 -0.86
N PRO A 61 -4.12 6.34 -1.05
CA PRO A 61 -3.40 5.53 -0.07
C PRO A 61 -1.96 6.04 0.14
N ASP A 62 -1.50 6.05 1.38
CA ASP A 62 -0.15 6.54 1.71
C ASP A 62 0.97 5.56 1.34
N ARG A 63 0.65 4.27 1.16
CA ARG A 63 1.61 3.22 0.82
C ARG A 63 0.96 2.00 0.19
N VAL A 64 1.79 1.19 -0.47
CA VAL A 64 1.41 -0.11 -1.03
C VAL A 64 2.30 -1.20 -0.42
N ALA A 65 1.72 -2.35 -0.10
CA ALA A 65 2.46 -3.53 0.31
C ALA A 65 1.99 -4.71 -0.54
N MET A 66 2.93 -5.50 -1.01
CA MET A 66 2.68 -6.69 -1.82
C MET A 66 3.41 -7.88 -1.20
N GLN A 67 2.85 -9.06 -1.39
CA GLN A 67 3.51 -10.33 -1.07
C GLN A 67 4.00 -11.00 -2.37
N ASP A 68 5.05 -11.81 -2.29
CA ASP A 68 5.76 -12.39 -3.45
C ASP A 68 4.88 -13.19 -4.42
N ALA A 69 3.82 -13.87 -3.94
CA ALA A 69 2.89 -14.58 -4.82
C ALA A 69 2.04 -13.63 -5.71
N THR A 70 1.80 -12.39 -5.29
CA THR A 70 1.02 -11.38 -6.06
C THR A 70 1.89 -10.25 -6.63
N ALA A 71 3.04 -9.98 -6.01
CA ALA A 71 3.95 -8.91 -6.39
C ALA A 71 4.49 -9.14 -7.80
N GLN A 72 4.74 -10.39 -8.19
CA GLN A 72 5.24 -10.74 -9.52
C GLN A 72 4.39 -10.13 -10.62
N MET A 73 3.08 -10.40 -10.63
CA MET A 73 2.18 -9.92 -11.68
C MET A 73 1.86 -8.43 -11.54
N ALA A 74 1.79 -7.91 -10.31
CA ALA A 74 1.61 -6.47 -10.08
C ALA A 74 2.78 -5.66 -10.67
N LEU A 75 4.02 -6.12 -10.45
CA LEU A 75 5.22 -5.46 -10.92
C LEU A 75 5.44 -5.63 -12.43
N LEU A 76 5.08 -6.77 -13.00
CA LEU A 76 5.05 -6.93 -14.47
C LEU A 76 4.11 -5.93 -15.14
N GLN A 77 2.90 -5.75 -14.60
CA GLN A 77 1.98 -4.73 -15.10
C GLN A 77 2.55 -3.32 -14.89
N PHE A 78 3.17 -3.05 -13.74
CA PHE A 78 3.82 -1.77 -13.48
C PHE A 78 4.92 -1.44 -14.50
N MET A 79 5.75 -2.42 -14.89
CA MET A 79 6.76 -2.26 -15.94
C MET A 79 6.15 -1.80 -17.27
N THR A 80 4.97 -2.32 -17.60
CA THR A 80 4.27 -1.97 -18.84
C THR A 80 3.52 -0.63 -18.77
N ALA A 81 3.35 -0.08 -17.57
CA ALA A 81 2.67 1.20 -17.37
C ALA A 81 3.49 2.43 -17.80
N GLY A 82 4.77 2.23 -18.17
CA GLY A 82 5.65 3.31 -18.63
C GLY A 82 6.03 4.32 -17.55
N ARG A 83 5.96 3.94 -16.27
CA ARG A 83 6.37 4.79 -15.15
C ARG A 83 7.83 4.53 -14.77
N ASP A 84 8.55 5.59 -14.44
CA ASP A 84 9.97 5.50 -14.06
C ASP A 84 10.18 5.04 -12.61
N LYS A 85 9.19 5.24 -11.72
CA LYS A 85 9.23 4.85 -10.31
C LYS A 85 7.85 4.80 -9.67
N VAL A 86 7.73 4.14 -8.52
CA VAL A 86 6.50 4.13 -7.71
C VAL A 86 6.14 5.53 -7.19
N ALA A 87 4.84 5.79 -7.01
CA ALA A 87 4.34 7.10 -6.59
C ALA A 87 4.29 7.28 -5.07
N VAL A 88 4.22 6.18 -4.32
CA VAL A 88 4.18 6.14 -2.87
C VAL A 88 5.10 5.03 -2.36
N PRO A 89 5.57 5.09 -1.09
CA PRO A 89 6.36 4.03 -0.49
C PRO A 89 5.72 2.65 -0.71
N SER A 90 6.50 1.75 -1.28
CA SER A 90 6.03 0.43 -1.70
C SER A 90 6.96 -0.66 -1.18
N THR A 91 6.42 -1.79 -0.73
CA THR A 91 7.22 -2.92 -0.24
C THR A 91 6.78 -4.23 -0.86
N VAL A 92 7.74 -5.12 -1.09
CA VAL A 92 7.52 -6.53 -1.44
C VAL A 92 8.01 -7.39 -0.30
N HIS A 93 7.17 -8.31 0.16
CA HIS A 93 7.47 -9.26 1.23
C HIS A 93 7.58 -10.66 0.62
N CYS A 94 8.70 -11.35 0.83
CA CYS A 94 8.93 -12.71 0.34
C CYS A 94 8.59 -13.73 1.44
N ASP A 95 7.32 -14.09 1.52
CA ASP A 95 6.77 -14.90 2.61
C ASP A 95 5.85 -16.05 2.15
N HIS A 96 5.37 -16.08 0.89
CA HIS A 96 4.45 -17.13 0.43
C HIS A 96 5.13 -18.28 -0.30
N LEU A 97 6.37 -18.11 -0.77
CA LEU A 97 7.07 -19.12 -1.56
C LEU A 97 7.99 -20.05 -0.74
N ILE A 98 7.88 -20.02 0.60
CA ILE A 98 8.65 -20.89 1.48
C ILE A 98 7.78 -22.08 1.91
N GLU A 99 8.09 -23.27 1.39
CA GLU A 99 7.40 -24.50 1.75
C GLU A 99 7.89 -25.01 3.12
N ALA A 100 6.97 -25.33 4.02
CA ALA A 100 7.30 -25.95 5.30
C ALA A 100 7.41 -27.48 5.12
N GLU A 101 8.59 -28.05 5.32
CA GLU A 101 8.86 -29.48 5.12
C GLU A 101 9.70 -30.08 6.25
N VAL A 102 10.89 -29.52 6.52
CA VAL A 102 11.87 -30.10 7.47
C VAL A 102 12.07 -29.19 8.69
N GLY A 103 12.01 -27.88 8.51
CA GLY A 103 12.24 -26.88 9.55
C GLY A 103 12.89 -25.60 9.00
N ALA A 104 12.69 -24.50 9.74
CA ALA A 104 12.92 -23.12 9.27
C ALA A 104 14.22 -22.89 8.48
N ASP A 105 15.39 -23.24 9.04
CA ASP A 105 16.67 -22.96 8.39
C ASP A 105 16.86 -23.74 7.08
N LYS A 106 16.45 -25.02 7.07
CA LYS A 106 16.57 -25.89 5.89
C LYS A 106 15.57 -25.49 4.81
N ASP A 107 14.33 -25.21 5.23
CA ASP A 107 13.25 -24.83 4.33
C ASP A 107 13.52 -23.46 3.69
N LEU A 108 14.04 -22.50 4.47
CA LEU A 108 14.46 -21.20 3.95
C LEU A 108 15.62 -21.31 2.97
N SER A 109 16.64 -22.12 3.29
CA SER A 109 17.75 -22.37 2.36
C SER A 109 17.25 -22.98 1.06
N LYS A 110 16.38 -23.99 1.14
CA LYS A 110 15.78 -24.64 -0.03
C LYS A 110 14.94 -23.66 -0.85
N ALA A 111 14.13 -22.81 -0.20
CA ALA A 111 13.31 -21.81 -0.88
C ALA A 111 14.17 -20.77 -1.62
N ASN A 112 15.29 -20.34 -1.03
CA ASN A 112 16.24 -19.41 -1.68
C ASN A 112 16.85 -20.00 -2.94
N ASP A 113 17.06 -21.32 -2.99
CA ASP A 113 17.59 -22.02 -4.18
C ASP A 113 16.49 -22.26 -5.22
N VAL A 114 15.35 -22.83 -4.80
CA VAL A 114 14.24 -23.22 -5.69
C VAL A 114 13.56 -22.01 -6.33
N ASN A 115 13.34 -20.93 -5.56
CA ASN A 115 12.63 -19.74 -6.01
C ASN A 115 13.59 -18.60 -6.38
N LYS A 116 14.88 -18.91 -6.59
CA LYS A 116 15.92 -17.91 -6.83
C LYS A 116 15.56 -16.92 -7.94
N GLU A 117 15.01 -17.42 -9.05
CA GLU A 117 14.60 -16.59 -10.19
C GLU A 117 13.57 -15.53 -9.79
N VAL A 118 12.57 -15.93 -9.01
CA VAL A 118 11.52 -15.02 -8.53
C VAL A 118 12.10 -14.00 -7.56
N TYR A 119 12.93 -14.43 -6.61
CA TYR A 119 13.53 -13.52 -5.64
C TYR A 119 14.50 -12.52 -6.29
N ASP A 120 15.31 -12.98 -7.24
CA ASP A 120 16.21 -12.11 -8.01
C ASP A 120 15.40 -11.10 -8.84
N PHE A 121 14.31 -11.52 -9.47
CA PHE A 121 13.39 -10.64 -10.19
C PHE A 121 12.79 -9.57 -9.25
N LEU A 122 12.18 -9.99 -8.14
CA LEU A 122 11.53 -9.10 -7.17
C LEU A 122 12.54 -8.13 -6.53
N SER A 123 13.76 -8.58 -6.24
CA SER A 123 14.84 -7.72 -5.74
C SER A 123 15.27 -6.68 -6.78
N SER A 124 15.55 -7.13 -8.01
CA SER A 124 16.00 -6.25 -9.09
C SER A 124 14.97 -5.19 -9.45
N ILE A 125 13.70 -5.58 -9.57
CA ILE A 125 12.63 -4.66 -9.97
C ILE A 125 12.28 -3.65 -8.88
N SER A 126 12.29 -4.05 -7.61
CA SER A 126 12.09 -3.14 -6.49
C SER A 126 13.24 -2.12 -6.42
N ASN A 127 14.48 -2.56 -6.61
CA ASN A 127 15.63 -1.64 -6.69
C ASN A 127 15.54 -0.67 -7.86
N LYS A 128 14.94 -1.09 -8.99
CA LYS A 128 14.79 -0.25 -10.19
C LYS A 128 13.73 0.84 -10.02
N TYR A 129 12.57 0.51 -9.47
CA TYR A 129 11.42 1.42 -9.41
C TYR A 129 11.21 2.12 -8.07
N GLY A 130 12.04 1.80 -7.06
CA GLY A 130 11.91 2.30 -5.70
C GLY A 130 10.82 1.57 -4.92
#